data_AF-A0A4Y8DHH2-F1
#
_entry.id   AF-A0A4Y8DHH2-F1
#
_cell.length_a   1.000
_cell.length_b   1.000
_cell.length_c   1.000
_cell.angle_alpha   90.00
_cell.angle_beta   90.00
_cell.angle_gamma   90.00
#
_symmetry.space_group_name_H-M   'P 1'
#
loop_
_entity.id
_entity.type
_entity.pdbx_description
1 polymer ?
#
loop_
_entity_poly.entity_id
_entity_poly.type
_entity_poly.pdbx_seq_one_letter_code
_entity_poly.pdbx_strand_id
1 'polypeptide(L)'
;MSPIIRQVASRRTFSILTQARQLARGFEPHPFERYPISQQAAKSDWAKLVKRTAGNAVLYFPGFALVLGWPFLAEKALRET
;
A
#
# COMPACT_ATOMS: atom_id res chain seq x y z
N MET A 1 -5.14 29.86 44.01
CA MET A 1 -5.01 28.76 43.03
C MET A 1 -4.87 29.37 41.64
N SER A 2 -3.74 29.18 40.96
CA SER A 2 -3.51 29.83 39.65
C SER A 2 -4.45 29.28 38.57
N PRO A 3 -4.88 30.10 37.59
CA PRO A 3 -5.81 29.69 36.52
C PRO A 3 -5.26 28.55 35.65
N ILE A 4 -3.93 28.43 35.57
CA ILE A 4 -3.22 27.36 34.85
C ILE A 4 -3.52 25.99 35.49
N ILE A 5 -3.54 25.90 36.82
CA ILE A 5 -3.84 24.65 37.53
C ILE A 5 -5.30 24.21 37.28
N ARG A 6 -6.22 25.18 37.15
CA ARG A 6 -7.64 24.91 36.85
C ARG A 6 -7.85 24.37 35.43
N GLN A 7 -7.10 24.89 34.46
CA GLN A 7 -7.13 24.42 33.06
C GLN A 7 -6.49 23.05 32.86
N VAL A 8 -5.46 22.70 33.62
CA VAL A 8 -4.84 21.36 33.58
C VAL A 8 -5.75 20.32 34.23
N ALA A 9 -6.42 20.68 35.33
CA ALA A 9 -7.38 19.80 36.01
C ALA A 9 -8.66 19.55 35.17
N SER A 10 -9.12 20.51 34.37
CA SER A 10 -10.33 20.36 33.55
C SER A 10 -10.15 19.50 32.28
N ARG A 11 -8.92 19.18 31.88
CA ARG A 11 -8.62 18.42 30.65
C ARG A 11 -8.68 16.89 30.82
N ARG A 12 -8.93 16.35 32.01
CA ARG A 12 -8.87 14.90 32.30
C ARG A 12 -10.19 14.30 32.81
N THR A 13 -11.34 14.75 32.32
CA THR A 13 -12.61 14.04 32.56
C THR A 13 -12.68 12.82 31.63
N PHE A 14 -11.88 11.79 31.92
CA PHE A 14 -12.00 10.48 31.29
C PHE A 14 -13.32 9.86 31.73
N SER A 15 -14.37 10.10 30.95
CA SER A 15 -15.69 9.52 31.21
C SER A 15 -15.71 8.08 30.73
N ILE A 16 -15.70 7.15 31.69
CA ILE A 16 -15.84 5.70 31.46
C ILE A 16 -17.11 5.40 30.67
N LEU A 17 -18.21 6.11 30.95
CA LEU A 17 -19.47 5.97 30.21
C LEU A 17 -19.34 6.41 28.74
N THR A 18 -18.56 7.45 28.47
CA THR A 18 -18.32 7.92 27.09
C THR A 18 -17.45 6.92 26.33
N GLN A 19 -16.44 6.34 26.99
CA GLN A 19 -15.60 5.27 26.44
C GLN A 19 -16.44 4.00 26.15
N ALA A 20 -17.27 3.56 27.10
CA ALA A 20 -18.16 2.40 26.92
C ALA A 20 -19.15 2.60 25.77
N ARG A 21 -19.70 3.81 25.63
CA ARG A 21 -20.60 4.16 24.51
C ARG A 21 -19.87 4.17 23.17
N GLN A 22 -18.61 4.59 23.13
CA GLN A 22 -17.79 4.52 21.91
C GLN A 22 -17.46 3.06 21.53
N LEU A 23 -17.18 2.21 22.51
CA LEU A 23 -16.97 0.77 22.28
C LEU A 23 -18.23 0.11 21.71
N ALA A 24 -19.41 0.38 22.30
CA ALA A 24 -20.68 -0.14 21.81
C ALA A 24 -20.97 0.28 20.35
N ARG A 25 -20.70 1.54 19.98
CA ARG A 25 -20.82 2.04 18.61
C ARG A 25 -19.81 1.43 17.63
N GLY A 26 -18.73 0.82 18.13
CA GLY A 26 -17.80 0.06 17.31
C GLY A 26 -18.35 -1.30 16.84
N PHE A 27 -19.44 -1.78 17.44
CA PHE A 27 -20.15 -3.01 17.03
C PHE A 27 -21.35 -2.73 16.12
N GLU A 28 -21.74 -1.46 15.95
CA GLU A 28 -22.74 -1.09 14.95
C GLU A 28 -22.15 -1.30 13.55
N PRO A 29 -22.91 -1.84 12.57
CA PRO A 29 -22.45 -1.95 11.19
C PRO A 29 -22.22 -0.55 10.62
N HIS A 30 -20.97 -0.08 10.69
CA HIS A 30 -20.58 1.19 10.11
C HIS A 30 -20.49 1.05 8.57
N PRO A 31 -20.92 2.05 7.80
CA PRO A 31 -20.98 1.98 6.33
C PRO A 31 -19.62 1.89 5.64
N PHE A 32 -18.52 2.03 6.38
CA PHE A 32 -17.17 1.80 5.89
C PHE A 32 -16.54 0.73 6.75
N GLU A 33 -16.35 -0.48 6.22
CA GLU A 33 -15.52 -1.51 6.84
C GLU A 33 -14.13 -0.93 7.10
N ARG A 34 -13.91 -0.39 8.31
CA ARG A 34 -12.57 0.01 8.73
C ARG A 34 -11.76 -1.27 8.76
N TYR A 35 -10.69 -1.33 7.96
CA TYR A 35 -9.75 -2.43 8.03
C TYR A 35 -9.43 -2.67 9.51
N PRO A 36 -9.62 -3.90 10.00
CA PRO A 36 -9.48 -4.19 11.42
C PRO A 36 -8.07 -3.81 11.86
N ILE A 37 -7.99 -2.82 12.74
CA ILE A 37 -6.73 -2.32 13.33
C ILE A 37 -5.99 -3.42 14.10
N SER A 38 -6.73 -4.46 14.50
CA SER A 38 -6.20 -5.66 15.16
C SER A 38 -5.60 -6.69 14.20
N GLN A 39 -5.85 -6.58 12.88
CA GLN A 39 -5.25 -7.49 11.92
C GLN A 39 -3.90 -6.96 11.46
N GLN A 40 -2.88 -7.79 11.61
CA GLN A 40 -1.56 -7.52 11.08
C GLN A 40 -1.62 -7.47 9.54
N ALA A 41 -1.03 -6.45 8.94
CA ALA A 41 -0.91 -6.36 7.49
C ALA A 41 -0.25 -7.63 6.94
N ALA A 42 -0.78 -8.16 5.83
CA ALA A 42 -0.21 -9.32 5.17
C ALA A 42 1.26 -9.06 4.82
N LYS A 43 2.12 -10.05 5.07
CA LYS A 43 3.55 -9.94 4.72
C LYS A 43 3.68 -9.72 3.21
N SER A 44 4.53 -8.79 2.82
CA SER A 44 4.84 -8.52 1.42
C SER A 44 5.56 -9.73 0.80
N ASP A 45 4.96 -10.33 -0.22
CA ASP A 45 5.56 -11.44 -0.98
C ASP A 45 6.34 -10.92 -2.19
N TRP A 46 7.55 -10.40 -1.91
CA TRP A 46 8.44 -9.85 -2.93
C TRP A 46 8.90 -10.90 -3.94
N ALA A 47 9.09 -12.14 -3.49
CA ALA A 47 9.52 -13.24 -4.37
C ALA A 47 8.49 -13.52 -5.46
N LYS A 48 7.19 -13.55 -5.09
CA LYS A 48 6.10 -13.74 -6.06
C LYS A 48 5.99 -12.57 -7.03
N LEU A 49 6.17 -11.33 -6.54
CA LEU A 49 6.20 -10.13 -7.38
C LEU A 49 7.36 -10.17 -8.39
N VAL A 50 8.58 -10.44 -7.94
CA VAL A 50 9.76 -10.53 -8.80
C VAL A 50 9.60 -11.65 -9.82
N LYS A 51 9.15 -12.84 -9.41
CA LYS A 51 8.94 -13.97 -10.32
C LYS A 51 7.94 -13.64 -11.43
N ARG A 52 6.84 -12.97 -11.07
CA ARG A 52 5.82 -12.55 -12.05
C ARG A 52 6.39 -11.51 -13.02
N THR A 53 7.05 -10.47 -12.50
CA THR A 53 7.64 -9.41 -13.33
C THR A 53 8.73 -9.95 -14.25
N ALA A 54 9.60 -10.83 -13.73
CA ALA A 54 10.63 -11.49 -14.52
C ALA A 54 10.03 -12.37 -15.61
N GLY A 55 8.98 -13.15 -15.30
CA GLY A 55 8.28 -13.95 -16.30
C GLY A 55 7.70 -13.12 -17.45
N ASN A 56 7.11 -11.96 -17.13
CA ASN A 56 6.65 -11.02 -18.15
C ASN A 56 7.82 -10.45 -18.96
N ALA A 57 8.90 -10.04 -18.30
CA ALA A 57 10.07 -9.46 -18.96
C ALA A 57 10.68 -10.42 -19.98
N VAL A 58 10.77 -11.71 -19.69
CA VAL A 58 11.31 -12.72 -20.62
C VAL A 58 10.52 -12.80 -21.93
N LEU A 59 9.21 -12.54 -21.91
CA LEU A 59 8.38 -12.56 -23.13
C LEU A 59 8.39 -11.22 -23.85
N TYR A 60 8.19 -10.12 -23.12
CA TYR A 60 8.04 -8.81 -23.73
C TYR A 60 9.36 -8.19 -24.18
N PHE A 61 10.44 -8.36 -23.41
CA PHE A 61 11.73 -7.78 -23.73
C PHE A 61 12.26 -8.19 -25.12
N PRO A 62 12.31 -9.48 -25.51
CA PRO A 62 12.75 -9.86 -26.85
C PRO A 62 11.78 -9.40 -27.94
N GLY A 63 10.46 -9.42 -27.68
CA GLY A 63 9.46 -8.91 -28.62
C GLY A 63 9.68 -7.42 -28.94
N PHE A 64 9.88 -6.60 -27.90
CA PHE A 64 10.22 -5.19 -28.08
C PHE A 64 11.60 -4.99 -28.70
N ALA A 65 12.59 -5.80 -28.36
CA ALA A 65 13.91 -5.74 -28.97
C ALA A 65 13.85 -6.00 -30.49
N LEU A 66 12.98 -6.88 -30.95
CA LEU A 66 12.76 -7.09 -32.38
C LEU A 66 12.01 -5.93 -33.03
N VAL A 67 10.88 -5.51 -32.46
CA VAL A 67 10.03 -4.44 -33.02
C VAL A 67 10.74 -3.09 -33.05
N LEU A 68 11.60 -2.80 -32.09
CA LEU A 68 12.36 -1.54 -32.04
C LEU A 68 13.75 -1.66 -32.65
N GLY A 69 14.36 -2.85 -32.57
CA GLY A 69 15.72 -3.09 -33.04
C GLY A 69 15.83 -3.50 -34.50
N TRP A 70 14.73 -3.78 -35.21
CA TRP A 70 14.78 -4.19 -36.62
C TRP A 70 15.52 -3.22 -37.55
N PRO A 71 15.47 -1.88 -37.41
CA PRO A 71 16.18 -0.99 -38.33
C PRO A 71 17.70 -1.12 -38.14
N PHE A 72 18.16 -1.23 -36.89
CA PHE A 72 19.55 -1.44 -36.56
C PHE A 72 20.06 -2.80 -37.03
N LEU A 73 19.26 -3.85 -36.84
CA LEU A 73 19.59 -5.19 -37.35
C LEU A 73 19.66 -5.21 -38.88
N ALA A 74 18.76 -4.52 -39.57
CA ALA A 74 18.74 -4.41 -41.02
C ALA A 74 19.95 -3.64 -41.55
N GLU A 75 20.28 -2.49 -40.96
CA GLU A 75 21.48 -1.70 -41.31
C GLU A 75 22.74 -2.54 -41.17
N LYS A 76 22.89 -3.24 -40.04
CA LYS A 76 24.05 -4.10 -39.80
C LYS A 76 24.14 -5.26 -40.80
N ALA A 77 23.02 -5.91 -41.09
CA ALA A 77 22.97 -7.00 -42.06
C ALA A 77 23.33 -6.55 -43.48
N LEU A 78 22.83 -5.39 -43.92
CA LEU A 78 23.15 -4.79 -45.23
C LEU A 78 24.61 -4.33 -45.35
N ARG A 79 25.23 -3.93 -44.23
CA ARG A 79 26.61 -3.44 -44.21
C ARG A 79 27.64 -4.57 -44.22
N GLU A 80 27.25 -5.77 -43.80
CA GLU A 80 28.11 -6.96 -43.80
C GLU A 80 27.99 -7.80 -45.09
N THR A 81 27.04 -7.50 -45.98
CA THR A 81 26.94 -8.05 -47.35
C THR A 81 27.64 -7.17 -48.38
#